data_AF-A0A9C6XAE2-F1
#
_entry.id   AF-A0A9C6XAE2-F1
#
_cell.length_a   1.000
_cell.length_b   1.000
_cell.length_c   1.000
_cell.angle_alpha   90.00
_cell.angle_beta   90.00
_cell.angle_gamma   90.00
#
_symmetry.space_group_name_H-M   'P 1'
#
loop_
_entity.id
_entity.type
_entity.pdbx_description
1 polymer ?
#
loop_
_entity_poly.entity_id
_entity_poly.type
_entity_poly.pdbx_seq_one_letter_code
_entity_poly.pdbx_strand_id
1 'polypeptide(L)'
;YFKVLPDQASVLRGIVVPTCDDCSKTIYVQVVSLIGSGLTPHNLFLHSGLVKEAVDREGVEAVQLSSVNLVLLVEVCLAVLVSYVFNVFITSVIGATVFGQTNRQLNDNETASADMYTGGVFLGCRFGSVALTMWALGVLTAALAGTLHSSRAGRFIMEGFLRIQWSHWRRAIVVRVLAATPLLFVALFSNVTTLVAINSLLNLVLSLHLPAAAIPAIALTANRSVMGDHVSSK
;
A
#
# COMPACT_ATOMS: atom_id res chain seq x y z
N TYR A 1 20.48 21.03 0.06
CA TYR A 1 19.62 22.24 0.04
C TYR A 1 18.18 21.79 0.28
N PHE A 2 17.64 21.99 1.49
CA PHE A 2 16.23 21.69 1.79
C PHE A 2 15.39 22.94 1.46
N LYS A 3 14.47 22.83 0.48
CA LYS A 3 13.69 23.98 -0.05
C LYS A 3 12.38 24.23 0.69
N VAL A 4 11.97 23.31 1.57
CA VAL A 4 10.81 23.39 2.45
C VAL A 4 11.22 22.73 3.77
N LEU A 5 11.16 23.45 4.88
CA LEU A 5 11.38 22.91 6.21
C LEU A 5 10.03 22.90 6.94
N PRO A 6 9.36 21.74 7.05
CA PRO A 6 8.17 21.63 7.90
C PRO A 6 8.57 21.82 9.38
N ASP A 7 7.65 22.31 10.19
CA ASP A 7 7.88 22.45 11.63
C ASP A 7 8.07 21.05 12.27
N GLN A 8 9.31 20.77 12.67
CA GLN A 8 9.69 19.46 13.19
C GLN A 8 9.01 19.15 14.52
N ALA A 9 8.72 20.17 15.34
CA ALA A 9 8.02 20.00 16.60
C ALA A 9 6.57 19.56 16.39
N SER A 10 5.85 20.16 15.45
CA SER A 10 4.50 19.77 15.09
C SER A 10 4.43 18.37 14.47
N VAL A 11 5.40 18.00 13.61
CA VAL A 11 5.47 16.65 13.03
C VAL A 11 5.73 15.61 14.11
N LEU A 12 6.68 15.85 15.01
CA LEU A 12 6.99 14.94 16.11
C LEU A 12 5.80 14.80 17.07
N ARG A 13 5.11 15.90 17.36
CA ARG A 13 3.89 15.89 18.17
C ARG A 13 2.78 15.08 17.51
N GLY A 14 2.58 15.19 16.20
CA GLY A 14 1.60 14.40 15.45
C GLY A 14 1.93 12.91 15.37
N ILE A 15 3.23 12.54 15.40
CA ILE A 15 3.67 11.13 15.47
C ILE A 15 3.39 10.54 16.86
N VAL A 16 3.67 11.29 17.92
CA VAL A 16 3.56 10.79 19.31
C VAL A 16 2.11 10.83 19.81
N VAL A 17 1.35 11.87 19.44
CA VAL A 17 -0.02 12.07 19.89
C VAL A 17 -0.90 12.38 18.66
N PRO A 18 -1.58 11.38 18.08
CA PRO A 18 -2.53 11.61 17.01
C PRO A 18 -3.80 12.28 17.58
N THR A 19 -3.82 13.61 17.60
CA THR A 19 -4.98 14.42 18.00
C THR A 19 -5.77 14.86 16.77
N CYS A 20 -7.11 14.87 16.88
CA CYS A 20 -7.99 15.38 15.85
C CYS A 20 -9.08 16.23 16.52
N ASP A 21 -8.91 17.55 16.51
CA ASP A 21 -9.81 18.46 17.22
C ASP A 21 -11.15 18.65 16.50
N ASP A 22 -11.19 18.50 15.16
CA ASP A 22 -12.39 18.62 14.30
C ASP A 22 -12.56 17.41 13.35
N CYS A 23 -12.64 16.20 13.92
CA CYS A 23 -12.74 14.98 13.12
C CYS A 23 -14.12 14.80 12.47
N SER A 24 -14.26 15.29 11.24
CA SER A 24 -15.41 14.96 10.37
C SER A 24 -15.37 13.48 9.94
N LYS A 25 -16.52 12.90 9.59
CA LYS A 25 -16.66 11.52 9.07
C LYS A 25 -15.70 11.24 7.91
N THR A 26 -15.38 12.24 7.09
CA THR A 26 -14.44 12.16 5.97
C THR A 26 -13.02 11.82 6.41
N ILE A 27 -12.55 12.38 7.53
CA ILE A 27 -11.19 12.13 8.05
C ILE A 27 -11.08 10.68 8.54
N TYR A 28 -12.10 10.16 9.22
CA TYR A 28 -12.14 8.74 9.61
C TYR A 28 -12.06 7.80 8.42
N VAL A 29 -12.82 8.07 7.36
CA VAL A 29 -12.79 7.26 6.13
C VAL A 29 -11.39 7.31 5.50
N GLN A 30 -10.73 8.47 5.49
CA GLN A 30 -9.36 8.61 4.99
C GLN A 30 -8.34 7.84 5.83
N VAL A 31 -8.43 7.90 7.17
CA VAL A 31 -7.55 7.15 8.07
C VAL A 31 -7.73 5.65 7.89
N VAL A 32 -8.97 5.17 7.83
CA VAL A 32 -9.26 3.74 7.57
C VAL A 32 -8.79 3.32 6.18
N SER A 33 -8.93 4.19 5.18
CA SER A 33 -8.43 3.94 3.82
C SER A 33 -6.90 3.90 3.78
N LEU A 34 -6.20 4.74 4.56
CA LEU A 34 -4.74 4.72 4.69
C LEU A 34 -4.26 3.42 5.32
N ILE A 35 -4.94 2.95 6.38
CA ILE A 35 -4.65 1.67 7.04
C ILE A 35 -4.87 0.51 6.06
N GLY A 36 -6.00 0.50 5.33
CA GLY A 36 -6.31 -0.52 4.32
C GLY A 36 -5.34 -0.54 3.15
N SER A 37 -4.89 0.63 2.72
CA SER A 37 -3.85 0.76 1.69
C SER A 37 -2.49 0.24 2.17
N GLY A 38 -2.14 0.46 3.43
CA GLY A 38 -0.86 0.00 4.00
C GLY A 38 -0.84 -1.51 4.26
N LEU A 39 -1.97 -2.07 4.66
CA LEU A 39 -2.12 -3.47 4.99
C LEU A 39 -2.95 -4.17 3.91
N THR A 40 -2.29 -4.62 2.85
CA THR A 40 -3.00 -5.36 1.80
C THR A 40 -2.94 -6.87 2.07
N PRO A 41 -4.09 -7.58 2.06
CA PRO A 41 -4.16 -9.01 2.41
C PRO A 41 -3.36 -9.90 1.45
N HIS A 42 -3.17 -9.47 0.20
CA HIS A 42 -2.39 -10.24 -0.77
C HIS A 42 -0.89 -10.26 -0.45
N ASN A 43 -0.37 -9.26 0.27
CA ASN A 43 1.04 -9.27 0.72
C ASN A 43 1.30 -10.38 1.75
N LEU A 44 0.31 -10.70 2.60
CA LEU A 44 0.42 -11.81 3.55
C LEU A 44 0.65 -13.14 2.82
N PHE A 45 -0.19 -13.44 1.82
CA PHE A 45 -0.04 -14.65 1.01
C PHE A 45 1.24 -14.65 0.16
N LEU A 46 1.64 -13.49 -0.36
CA LEU A 46 2.86 -13.35 -1.15
C LEU A 46 4.11 -13.67 -0.33
N HIS A 47 4.28 -13.04 0.83
CA HIS A 47 5.45 -13.24 1.68
C HIS A 47 5.50 -14.68 2.21
N SER A 48 4.37 -15.25 2.65
CA SER A 48 4.33 -16.66 3.07
C SER A 48 4.67 -17.64 1.93
N GLY A 49 4.19 -17.37 0.72
CA GLY A 49 4.48 -18.20 -0.45
C GLY A 49 5.94 -18.13 -0.89
N LEU A 50 6.53 -16.94 -0.91
CA LEU A 50 7.94 -16.73 -1.28
C LEU A 50 8.90 -17.42 -0.30
N VAL A 51 8.62 -17.32 1.00
CA VAL A 51 9.44 -17.98 2.03
C VAL A 51 9.36 -19.50 1.88
N LYS A 52 8.16 -20.03 1.64
CA LYS A 52 7.98 -21.46 1.38
C LYS A 52 8.77 -21.92 0.15
N GLU A 53 8.73 -21.18 -0.95
CA GLU A 53 9.46 -21.51 -2.18
C GLU A 53 10.98 -21.45 -1.98
N ALA A 54 11.48 -20.48 -1.21
CA ALA A 54 12.90 -20.37 -0.86
C ALA A 54 13.38 -21.55 0.01
N VAL A 55 12.61 -21.88 1.05
CA VAL A 55 12.91 -23.01 1.96
C VAL A 55 12.90 -24.35 1.22
N ASP A 56 11.91 -24.59 0.36
CA ASP A 56 11.78 -25.82 -0.42
C ASP A 56 12.94 -25.98 -1.43
N ARG A 57 13.40 -24.86 -2.01
CA ARG A 57 14.54 -24.84 -2.94
C ARG A 57 15.87 -25.11 -2.27
N GLU A 58 16.08 -24.60 -1.06
CA GLU A 58 17.36 -24.73 -0.33
C GLU A 58 17.44 -25.98 0.55
N GLY A 59 16.33 -26.71 0.72
CA GLY A 59 16.31 -27.94 1.53
C GLY A 59 16.63 -27.69 3.01
N VAL A 60 16.22 -26.53 3.52
CA VAL A 60 16.57 -26.05 4.86
C VAL A 60 15.96 -26.95 5.93
N GLU A 61 16.80 -27.52 6.81
CA GLU A 61 16.35 -28.33 7.93
C GLU A 61 15.62 -27.49 9.00
N ALA A 62 14.76 -28.14 9.80
CA ALA A 62 13.96 -27.49 10.84
C ALA A 62 14.77 -26.63 11.84
N VAL A 63 16.03 -26.98 12.08
CA VAL A 63 16.94 -26.24 12.98
C VAL A 63 17.32 -24.86 12.43
N GLN A 64 17.37 -24.70 11.11
CA GLN A 64 17.75 -23.45 10.42
C GLN A 64 16.56 -22.53 10.14
N LEU A 65 15.31 -23.04 10.24
CA LEU A 65 14.09 -22.25 10.02
C LEU A 65 13.98 -21.03 10.94
N SER A 66 14.41 -21.15 12.21
CA SER A 66 14.38 -20.04 13.16
C SER A 66 15.28 -18.88 12.73
N SER A 67 16.50 -19.19 12.25
CA SER A 67 17.44 -18.18 11.73
C SER A 67 16.91 -17.50 10.48
N VAL A 68 16.32 -18.27 9.56
CA VAL A 68 15.70 -17.73 8.33
C VAL A 68 14.55 -16.79 8.67
N ASN A 69 13.70 -17.17 9.63
CA ASN A 69 12.57 -16.34 10.05
C ASN A 69 13.03 -15.01 10.70
N LEU A 70 14.11 -15.02 11.47
CA LEU A 70 14.66 -13.78 12.06
C LEU A 70 15.22 -12.85 10.99
N VAL A 71 15.98 -13.37 10.02
CA VAL A 71 16.49 -12.57 8.89
C VAL A 71 15.33 -11.96 8.10
N LEU A 72 14.30 -12.75 7.80
CA LEU A 72 13.10 -12.27 7.12
C LEU A 72 12.38 -11.18 7.93
N LEU A 73 12.24 -11.36 9.24
CA LEU A 73 11.62 -10.36 10.11
C LEU A 73 12.40 -9.04 10.05
N VAL A 74 13.73 -9.09 10.11
CA VAL A 74 14.58 -7.90 9.99
C VAL A 74 14.41 -7.24 8.62
N GLU A 75 14.37 -8.02 7.54
CA GLU A 75 14.17 -7.49 6.18
C GLU A 75 12.82 -6.77 6.04
N VAL A 76 11.74 -7.39 6.52
CA VAL A 76 10.39 -6.80 6.47
C VAL A 76 10.30 -5.57 7.38
N CYS A 77 10.85 -5.63 8.60
CA CYS A 77 10.89 -4.48 9.51
C CYS A 77 11.65 -3.31 8.90
N LEU A 78 12.80 -3.56 8.26
CA LEU A 78 13.60 -2.53 7.60
C LEU A 78 12.84 -1.93 6.41
N ALA A 79 12.21 -2.75 5.57
CA ALA A 79 11.42 -2.28 4.43
C ALA A 79 10.24 -1.39 4.87
N VAL A 80 9.50 -1.82 5.91
CA VAL A 80 8.39 -1.04 6.48
C VAL A 80 8.89 0.25 7.12
N LEU A 81 10.03 0.22 7.82
CA LEU A 81 10.64 1.42 8.41
C LEU A 81 11.04 2.44 7.34
N VAL A 82 11.69 1.98 6.26
CA VAL A 82 12.06 2.84 5.13
C VAL A 82 10.81 3.44 4.48
N SER A 83 9.77 2.63 4.23
CA SER A 83 8.50 3.12 3.70
C SER A 83 7.84 4.15 4.61
N TYR A 84 7.84 3.91 5.93
CA TYR A 84 7.33 4.85 6.92
C TYR A 84 8.04 6.20 6.86
N VAL A 85 9.38 6.22 6.81
CA VAL A 85 10.17 7.46 6.71
C VAL A 85 9.81 8.25 5.44
N PHE A 86 9.70 7.58 4.29
CA PHE A 86 9.28 8.23 3.04
C PHE A 86 7.85 8.78 3.12
N ASN A 87 6.91 8.01 3.68
CA ASN A 87 5.51 8.43 3.82
C ASN A 87 5.38 9.64 4.75
N VAL A 88 6.12 9.67 5.87
CA VAL A 88 6.17 10.82 6.77
C VAL A 88 6.77 12.04 6.07
N PHE A 89 7.86 11.87 5.31
CA PHE A 89 8.49 12.96 4.57
C PHE A 89 7.54 13.57 3.53
N ILE A 90 6.92 12.73 2.69
CA ILE A 90 5.97 13.17 1.66
C ILE A 90 4.76 13.86 2.31
N THR A 91 4.15 13.24 3.32
CA THR A 91 2.98 13.79 4.00
C THR A 91 3.30 15.09 4.72
N SER A 92 4.49 15.22 5.32
CA SER A 92 4.93 16.43 6.00
C SER A 92 5.21 17.57 5.02
N VAL A 93 5.86 17.29 3.88
CA VAL A 93 6.08 18.29 2.82
C VAL A 93 4.76 18.72 2.21
N ILE A 94 3.86 17.79 1.88
CA ILE A 94 2.53 18.12 1.35
C ILE A 94 1.73 18.90 2.40
N GLY A 95 1.71 18.44 3.65
CA GLY A 95 1.05 19.13 4.76
C GLY A 95 1.54 20.57 4.91
N ALA A 96 2.84 20.80 5.06
CA ALA A 96 3.40 22.15 5.21
C ALA A 96 3.19 23.07 3.99
N THR A 97 2.90 22.52 2.82
CA THR A 97 2.75 23.29 1.58
C THR A 97 1.30 23.48 1.14
N VAL A 98 0.40 22.59 1.55
CA VAL A 98 -1.03 22.59 1.20
C VAL A 98 -1.90 23.08 2.35
N PHE A 99 -1.57 22.79 3.62
CA PHE A 99 -2.33 23.35 4.76
C PHE A 99 -2.15 24.87 4.82
N GLY A 100 -3.26 25.60 4.65
CA GLY A 100 -3.31 27.06 4.73
C GLY A 100 -3.16 27.81 3.40
N GLN A 101 -2.95 27.11 2.27
CA GLN A 101 -3.01 27.71 0.94
C GLN A 101 -4.37 27.37 0.31
N THR A 102 -5.26 28.35 0.20
CA THR A 102 -6.44 28.23 -0.66
C THR A 102 -5.94 28.09 -2.09
N ASN A 103 -6.39 27.06 -2.81
CA ASN A 103 -6.03 26.86 -4.22
C ASN A 103 -6.43 28.10 -5.04
N ARG A 104 -5.55 29.09 -5.18
CA ARG A 104 -5.81 30.25 -6.04
C ARG A 104 -5.70 29.90 -7.53
N GLN A 105 -5.44 28.63 -7.86
CA GLN A 105 -5.35 28.10 -9.23
C GLN A 105 -6.41 27.03 -9.55
N LEU A 106 -7.22 26.59 -8.58
CA LEU A 106 -8.42 25.80 -8.83
C LEU A 106 -9.58 26.70 -8.42
N ASN A 107 -10.32 27.21 -9.40
CA ASN A 107 -11.52 28.02 -9.25
C ASN A 107 -12.69 27.21 -8.63
N ASP A 108 -12.41 26.41 -7.61
CA ASP A 108 -13.41 25.68 -6.85
C ASP A 108 -13.12 25.85 -5.36
N ASN A 109 -14.17 26.24 -4.64
CA ASN A 109 -14.22 26.30 -3.17
C ASN A 109 -14.16 24.91 -2.52
N GLU A 110 -13.60 23.91 -3.20
CA GLU A 110 -13.38 22.58 -2.67
C GLU A 110 -11.99 22.50 -2.06
N THR A 111 -11.95 22.04 -0.81
CA THR A 111 -10.72 21.73 -0.10
C THR A 111 -9.82 20.89 -0.99
N ALA A 112 -8.58 21.34 -1.21
CA ALA A 112 -7.57 20.64 -1.98
C ALA A 112 -7.52 19.16 -1.57
N SER A 113 -8.14 18.27 -2.34
CA SER A 113 -7.98 16.84 -2.11
C SER A 113 -6.54 16.52 -2.49
N ALA A 114 -5.76 16.06 -1.52
CA ALA A 114 -4.40 15.58 -1.72
C ALA A 114 -4.43 14.29 -2.54
N ASP A 115 -4.67 14.44 -3.83
CA ASP A 115 -4.70 13.36 -4.80
C ASP A 115 -3.35 13.24 -5.50
N MET A 116 -3.04 12.05 -6.02
CA MET A 116 -1.76 11.75 -6.66
C MET A 116 -1.47 12.68 -7.85
N TYR A 117 -2.51 13.09 -8.57
CA TYR A 117 -2.43 14.06 -9.67
C TYR A 117 -2.12 15.47 -9.15
N THR A 118 -2.89 15.96 -8.19
CA THR A 118 -2.72 17.29 -7.57
C THR A 118 -1.34 17.41 -6.92
N GLY A 119 -0.85 16.35 -6.27
CA GLY A 119 0.50 16.27 -5.71
C GLY A 119 1.57 16.46 -6.78
N GLY A 120 1.45 15.77 -7.92
CA GLY A 120 2.40 15.90 -9.04
C GLY A 120 2.43 17.32 -9.63
N VAL A 121 1.25 17.89 -9.92
CA VAL A 121 1.12 19.26 -10.43
C VAL A 121 1.72 20.27 -9.46
N PHE A 122 1.44 20.12 -8.17
CA PHE A 122 1.97 20.98 -7.12
C PHE A 122 3.50 20.91 -7.02
N LEU A 123 4.07 19.70 -7.05
CA LEU A 123 5.52 19.50 -7.07
C LEU A 123 6.15 20.17 -8.30
N GLY A 124 5.51 20.04 -9.47
CA GLY A 124 5.91 20.71 -10.70
C GLY A 124 5.94 22.23 -10.58
N CYS A 125 4.89 22.83 -10.01
CA CYS A 125 4.80 24.28 -9.82
C CYS A 125 5.85 24.82 -8.83
N ARG A 126 6.17 24.08 -7.76
CA ARG A 126 7.07 24.55 -6.69
C ARG A 126 8.56 24.25 -6.93
N PHE A 127 8.85 23.08 -7.50
CA PHE A 127 10.21 22.56 -7.68
C PHE A 127 10.66 22.54 -9.14
N GLY A 128 9.75 22.76 -10.10
CA GLY A 128 10.04 22.82 -11.53
C GLY A 128 9.73 21.50 -12.26
N SER A 129 9.92 21.51 -13.58
CA SER A 129 9.61 20.38 -14.48
C SER A 129 10.35 19.09 -14.12
N VAL A 130 11.55 19.17 -13.56
CA VAL A 130 12.36 18.00 -13.14
C VAL A 130 11.70 17.23 -12.00
N ALA A 131 11.07 17.93 -11.05
CA ALA A 131 10.38 17.26 -9.95
C ALA A 131 9.10 16.56 -10.43
N LEU A 132 8.39 17.16 -11.39
CA LEU A 132 7.21 16.57 -12.02
C LEU A 132 7.57 15.26 -12.75
N THR A 133 8.66 15.25 -13.52
CA THR A 133 9.08 14.06 -14.26
C THR A 133 9.56 12.94 -13.32
N MET A 134 10.29 13.28 -12.24
CA MET A 134 10.66 12.30 -11.22
C MET A 134 9.45 11.73 -10.48
N TRP A 135 8.45 12.56 -10.16
CA TRP A 135 7.20 12.09 -9.56
C TRP A 135 6.47 11.13 -10.50
N ALA A 136 6.28 11.52 -11.77
CA ALA A 136 5.61 10.68 -12.77
C ALA A 136 6.34 9.34 -12.98
N LEU A 137 7.67 9.37 -13.04
CA LEU A 137 8.47 8.15 -13.16
C LEU A 137 8.35 7.27 -11.91
N GLY A 138 8.34 7.86 -10.72
CA GLY A 138 8.15 7.14 -9.45
C GLY A 138 6.77 6.48 -9.36
N VAL A 139 5.72 7.18 -9.79
CA VAL A 139 4.36 6.62 -9.87
C VAL A 139 4.32 5.46 -10.86
N LEU A 140 4.97 5.60 -12.03
CA LEU A 140 5.02 4.54 -13.03
C LEU A 140 5.78 3.31 -12.53
N THR A 141 6.95 3.49 -11.91
CA THR A 141 7.74 2.37 -11.38
C THR A 141 7.02 1.66 -10.24
N ALA A 142 6.32 2.41 -9.37
CA ALA A 142 5.48 1.84 -8.32
C ALA A 142 4.33 0.98 -8.91
N ALA A 143 3.67 1.45 -9.97
CA ALA A 143 2.60 0.70 -10.64
C ALA A 143 3.12 -0.60 -11.28
N LEU A 144 4.31 -0.56 -11.90
CA LEU A 144 4.96 -1.74 -12.49
C LEU A 144 5.35 -2.76 -11.41
N ALA A 145 5.96 -2.31 -10.31
CA ALA A 145 6.35 -3.17 -9.20
C ALA A 145 5.13 -3.81 -8.53
N GLY A 146 4.07 -3.03 -8.28
CA GLY A 146 2.80 -3.52 -7.72
C GLY A 146 2.19 -4.63 -8.58
N THR A 147 2.24 -4.47 -9.91
CA THR A 147 1.71 -5.50 -10.82
C THR A 147 2.45 -6.83 -10.72
N LEU A 148 3.77 -6.81 -10.52
CA LEU A 148 4.59 -8.02 -10.32
C LEU A 148 4.27 -8.71 -8.99
N HIS A 149 4.08 -7.93 -7.93
CA HIS A 149 3.72 -8.47 -6.61
C HIS A 149 2.32 -9.10 -6.63
N SER A 150 1.33 -8.40 -7.17
CA SER A 150 -0.04 -8.92 -7.26
C SER A 150 -0.14 -10.16 -8.14
N SER A 151 0.66 -10.26 -9.22
CA SER A 151 0.65 -11.45 -10.10
C SER A 151 1.23 -12.69 -9.42
N ARG A 152 2.25 -12.53 -8.57
CA ARG A 152 2.83 -13.59 -7.74
C ARG A 152 1.88 -13.99 -6.61
N ALA A 153 1.29 -13.01 -5.92
CA ALA A 153 0.29 -13.28 -4.88
C ALA A 153 -0.90 -14.07 -5.44
N GLY A 154 -1.40 -13.68 -6.61
CA GLY A 154 -2.47 -14.39 -7.31
C GLY A 154 -2.11 -15.83 -7.68
N ARG A 155 -0.82 -16.15 -7.87
CA ARG A 155 -0.36 -17.53 -8.05
C ARG A 155 -0.62 -18.38 -6.83
N PHE A 156 -0.12 -17.92 -5.68
CA PHE A 156 -0.22 -18.67 -4.43
C PHE A 156 -1.67 -18.89 -4.02
N ILE A 157 -2.53 -17.90 -4.24
CA ILE A 157 -3.96 -18.02 -3.97
C ILE A 157 -4.63 -19.01 -4.93
N MET A 158 -4.37 -18.91 -6.24
CA MET A 158 -4.97 -19.83 -7.23
C MET A 158 -4.49 -21.28 -7.06
N GLU A 159 -3.19 -21.49 -6.83
CA GLU A 159 -2.63 -22.83 -6.66
C GLU A 159 -2.99 -23.43 -5.30
N GLY A 160 -3.06 -22.61 -4.24
CA GLY A 160 -3.41 -23.05 -2.90
C GLY A 160 -4.90 -23.34 -2.71
N PHE A 161 -5.77 -22.36 -3.01
CA PHE A 161 -7.21 -22.47 -2.74
C PHE A 161 -7.99 -23.10 -3.88
N LEU A 162 -7.76 -22.67 -5.11
CA LEU A 162 -8.51 -23.14 -6.29
C LEU A 162 -7.89 -24.40 -6.91
N ARG A 163 -6.64 -24.74 -6.56
CA ARG A 163 -5.83 -25.82 -7.18
C ARG A 163 -5.77 -25.73 -8.70
N ILE A 164 -5.84 -24.51 -9.24
CA ILE A 164 -5.79 -24.22 -10.67
C ILE A 164 -4.37 -23.80 -11.04
N GLN A 165 -3.72 -24.55 -11.93
CA GLN A 165 -2.40 -24.22 -12.46
C GLN A 165 -2.53 -23.57 -13.84
N TRP A 166 -2.51 -22.23 -13.87
CA TRP A 166 -2.47 -21.46 -15.11
C TRP A 166 -1.05 -21.04 -15.45
N SER A 167 -0.73 -20.94 -16.74
CA SER A 167 0.52 -20.35 -17.18
C SER A 167 0.57 -18.86 -16.79
N HIS A 168 1.78 -18.39 -16.46
CA HIS A 168 2.02 -17.03 -15.96
C HIS A 168 1.39 -15.94 -16.86
N TRP A 169 1.55 -16.07 -18.18
CA TRP A 169 1.04 -15.11 -19.15
C TRP A 169 -0.50 -15.11 -19.24
N ARG A 170 -1.14 -16.27 -19.21
CA ARG A 170 -2.61 -16.36 -19.28
C ARG A 170 -3.24 -15.70 -18.06
N ARG A 171 -2.73 -15.99 -16.86
CA ARG A 171 -3.22 -15.36 -15.62
C ARG A 171 -3.03 -13.83 -15.66
N ALA A 172 -1.83 -13.37 -16.05
CA ALA A 172 -1.53 -11.95 -16.09
C ALA A 172 -2.45 -11.18 -17.07
N ILE A 173 -2.70 -11.74 -18.25
CA ILE A 173 -3.59 -11.11 -19.25
C ILE A 173 -5.03 -11.07 -18.73
N VAL A 174 -5.56 -12.19 -18.23
CA VAL A 174 -6.96 -12.26 -17.77
C VAL A 174 -7.23 -11.26 -16.63
N VAL A 175 -6.36 -11.24 -15.62
CA VAL A 175 -6.53 -10.31 -14.47
C VAL A 175 -6.39 -8.85 -14.93
N ARG A 176 -5.45 -8.55 -15.84
CA ARG A 176 -5.29 -7.19 -16.35
C ARG A 176 -6.47 -6.74 -17.21
N VAL A 177 -7.00 -7.59 -18.07
CA VAL A 177 -8.19 -7.27 -18.86
C VAL A 177 -9.37 -7.03 -17.94
N LEU A 178 -9.60 -7.92 -16.97
CA LEU A 178 -10.70 -7.78 -16.00
C LEU A 178 -10.60 -6.47 -15.19
N ALA A 179 -9.39 -6.06 -14.81
CA ALA A 179 -9.16 -4.81 -14.09
C ALA A 179 -9.21 -3.55 -15.00
N ALA A 180 -8.70 -3.66 -16.22
CA ALA A 180 -8.66 -2.53 -17.17
C ALA A 180 -10.04 -2.22 -17.76
N THR A 181 -10.91 -3.22 -17.98
CA THR A 181 -12.25 -3.00 -18.55
C THR A 181 -13.10 -2.00 -17.76
N PRO A 182 -13.31 -2.14 -16.44
CA PRO A 182 -14.10 -1.17 -15.68
C PRO A 182 -13.41 0.19 -15.61
N LEU A 183 -12.08 0.22 -15.51
CA LEU A 183 -11.32 1.47 -15.49
C LEU A 183 -11.47 2.25 -16.80
N LEU A 184 -11.34 1.56 -17.93
CA LEU A 184 -11.40 2.14 -19.27
C LEU A 184 -12.84 2.57 -19.61
N PHE A 185 -13.83 1.80 -19.15
CA PHE A 185 -15.24 2.20 -19.23
C PHE A 185 -15.49 3.50 -18.47
N VAL A 186 -15.08 3.58 -17.20
CA VAL A 186 -15.24 4.81 -16.41
C VAL A 186 -14.46 5.98 -17.01
N ALA A 187 -13.25 5.75 -17.51
CA ALA A 187 -12.44 6.81 -18.12
C ALA A 187 -13.05 7.38 -19.42
N LEU A 188 -13.81 6.59 -20.18
CA LEU A 188 -14.46 7.05 -21.41
C LEU A 188 -15.81 7.75 -21.16
N PHE A 189 -16.52 7.37 -20.10
CA PHE A 189 -17.89 7.83 -19.83
C PHE A 189 -18.05 8.76 -18.62
N SER A 190 -17.01 8.93 -17.78
CA SER A 190 -17.09 9.67 -16.52
C SER A 190 -15.92 10.63 -16.29
N ASN A 191 -16.09 11.54 -15.32
CA ASN A 191 -15.09 12.52 -14.91
C ASN A 191 -14.09 11.97 -13.89
N VAL A 192 -12.95 12.67 -13.71
CA VAL A 192 -11.86 12.32 -12.79
C VAL A 192 -12.35 12.10 -11.35
N THR A 193 -13.35 12.86 -10.91
CA THR A 193 -13.97 12.73 -9.57
C THR A 193 -14.60 11.36 -9.33
N THR A 194 -15.16 10.73 -10.38
CA THR A 194 -15.72 9.37 -10.30
C THR A 194 -14.62 8.32 -10.14
N LEU A 195 -13.45 8.50 -10.77
CA LEU A 195 -12.30 7.60 -10.58
C LEU A 195 -11.81 7.62 -9.14
N VAL A 196 -11.70 8.82 -8.54
CA VAL A 196 -11.28 8.98 -7.14
C VAL A 196 -12.28 8.27 -6.21
N ALA A 197 -13.58 8.44 -6.43
CA ALA A 197 -14.62 7.78 -5.64
C ALA A 197 -14.53 6.25 -5.72
N ILE A 198 -14.31 5.68 -6.93
CA ILE A 198 -14.14 4.25 -7.11
C ILE A 198 -12.87 3.76 -6.42
N ASN A 199 -11.76 4.49 -6.52
CA ASN A 199 -10.51 4.13 -5.84
C ASN A 199 -10.68 4.09 -4.31
N SER A 200 -11.36 5.09 -3.74
CA SER A 200 -11.69 5.09 -2.30
C SER A 200 -12.58 3.90 -1.92
N LEU A 201 -13.57 3.57 -2.75
CA LEU A 201 -14.43 2.40 -2.52
C LEU A 201 -13.64 1.09 -2.59
N LEU A 202 -12.73 0.93 -3.54
CA LEU A 202 -11.86 -0.24 -3.64
C LEU A 202 -10.98 -0.42 -2.41
N ASN A 203 -10.40 0.67 -1.90
CA ASN A 203 -9.62 0.65 -0.66
C ASN A 203 -10.48 0.29 0.56
N LEU A 204 -11.72 0.78 0.63
CA LEU A 204 -12.66 0.40 1.69
C LEU A 204 -13.00 -1.10 1.65
N VAL A 205 -13.27 -1.63 0.45
CA VAL A 205 -13.53 -3.06 0.25
C VAL A 205 -12.31 -3.89 0.65
N LEU A 206 -11.09 -3.41 0.37
CA LEU A 206 -9.86 -4.08 0.77
C LEU A 206 -9.71 -4.14 2.30
N SER A 207 -10.01 -3.04 3.00
CA SER A 207 -10.03 -3.00 4.47
C SER A 207 -11.02 -4.01 5.04
N LEU A 208 -12.18 -4.19 4.41
CA LEU A 208 -13.18 -5.17 4.84
C LEU A 208 -12.72 -6.62 4.61
N HIS A 209 -11.90 -6.88 3.60
CA HIS A 209 -11.34 -8.22 3.35
C HIS A 209 -10.16 -8.57 4.27
N LEU A 210 -9.52 -7.58 4.88
CA LEU A 210 -8.34 -7.80 5.71
C LEU A 210 -8.60 -8.76 6.88
N PRO A 211 -9.67 -8.63 7.69
CA PRO A 211 -9.97 -9.58 8.76
C PRO A 211 -10.16 -11.01 8.26
N ALA A 212 -10.79 -11.19 7.09
CA ALA A 212 -11.03 -12.51 6.52
C ALA A 212 -9.71 -13.24 6.14
N ALA A 213 -8.65 -12.51 5.81
CA ALA A 213 -7.32 -13.08 5.58
C ALA A 213 -6.48 -13.20 6.87
N ALA A 214 -6.60 -12.22 7.77
CA ALA A 214 -5.81 -12.17 8.99
C ALA A 214 -6.25 -13.20 10.04
N ILE A 215 -7.57 -13.41 10.22
CA ILE A 215 -8.10 -14.34 11.23
C ILE A 215 -7.61 -15.77 10.99
N PRO A 216 -7.70 -16.36 9.78
CA PRO A 216 -7.15 -17.69 9.53
C PRO A 216 -5.64 -17.75 9.71
N ALA A 217 -4.91 -16.71 9.32
CA ALA A 217 -3.46 -16.68 9.48
C ALA A 217 -3.06 -16.71 10.97
N ILE A 218 -3.70 -15.89 11.81
CA ILE A 218 -3.47 -15.88 13.26
C ILE A 218 -3.88 -17.22 13.87
N ALA A 219 -5.02 -17.78 13.46
CA ALA A 219 -5.48 -19.08 13.96
C ALA A 219 -4.48 -20.21 13.61
N LEU A 220 -3.86 -20.16 12.44
CA LEU A 220 -2.83 -21.11 12.03
C LEU A 220 -1.52 -20.92 12.79
N THR A 221 -1.07 -19.68 13.00
CA THR A 221 0.18 -19.40 13.73
C THR A 221 0.05 -19.63 15.24
N ALA A 222 -1.17 -19.58 15.78
CA ALA A 222 -1.48 -19.91 17.17
C ALA A 222 -1.68 -21.42 17.40
N ASN A 223 -1.86 -22.22 16.35
CA ASN A 223 -2.13 -23.65 16.49
C ASN A 223 -0.83 -24.47 16.62
N ARG A 224 -0.62 -25.08 17.78
CA ARG A 224 0.54 -25.95 18.07
C ARG A 224 0.61 -27.19 17.17
N SER A 225 -0.52 -27.70 16.69
CA SER A 225 -0.53 -28.83 15.74
C SER A 225 0.03 -28.49 14.37
N VAL A 226 0.04 -27.20 13.98
CA VAL A 226 0.53 -26.73 12.68
C VAL A 226 1.94 -26.14 12.80
N MET A 227 2.21 -25.36 13.85
CA MET A 227 3.49 -24.65 14.03
C MET A 227 4.53 -25.42 14.87
N GLY A 228 4.14 -26.50 15.54
CA GLY A 228 5.05 -27.28 16.40
C GLY A 228 5.64 -26.44 17.53
N ASP A 229 6.97 -26.32 17.58
CA ASP A 229 7.69 -25.51 18.59
C ASP A 229 7.81 -24.03 18.21
N HIS A 230 7.35 -23.61 17.02
CA HIS A 230 7.44 -22.23 16.53
C HIS A 230 6.11 -21.46 16.69
N VAL A 231 5.29 -21.82 17.68
CA VAL A 231 3.99 -21.17 17.94
C VAL A 231 4.20 -19.70 18.31
N SER A 232 3.30 -18.84 17.84
CA SER A 232 3.32 -17.42 18.19
C SER A 232 3.24 -17.23 19.71
N SER A 233 4.10 -16.38 20.26
CA SER A 233 4.03 -15.99 21.67
C SER A 233 2.66 -15.38 21.96
N LYS A 234 2.10 -15.71 23.14
CA LYS A 234 0.84 -15.13 23.63
C LYS A 234 0.87 -13.61 23.68
#